data_AF-A0A542W0I6-F1
#
_entry.id   AF-A0A542W0I6-F1
#
_cell.length_a   1.000
_cell.length_b   1.000
_cell.length_c   1.000
_cell.angle_alpha   90.00
_cell.angle_beta   90.00
_cell.angle_gamma   90.00
#
_symmetry.space_group_name_H-M   'P 1'
#
loop_
_entity.id
_entity.type
_entity.pdbx_description
1 polymer ?
#
loop_
_entity_poly.entity_id
_entity_poly.type
_entity_poly.pdbx_seq_one_letter_code
_entity_poly.pdbx_strand_id
1 'polypeptide(L)'
;MDIFSSERSLIGKLFHRTMLGLFLSFIALVMPFMTVAKADRIKDLGYFQGMRSNQLTGYGIVTGLAGTGDSSLQYTIAAMTALSARFGLSMPSNVSPTLQDAAAVIITADLPPFAKPGQTIDITVSALGRARSIRGGALMITPLYGADGQIYAMAQGNLEVGGLGISGRDGSNLTVNIPTAGRIPSGATVERSVDPGFASAPYLQFNLSEADLTNVQRVATAINNALGPGRAHVLDGVSVAITAPEGAEVRTVLMGEIENLPVDRTDARARVTINARTGTIVINGAVRISPAAITHGRLTVRVDENYGVSQPNAFGQGQTAVTPNSTITAEQTRSPMFHLQNGANLTDIVKAVNAIGATPGDLAAILEGLKQAGAMNADLIIL
;
A
#
# COMPACT_ATOMS: atom_id res chain seq x y z
N MET A 1 -29.18 -23.12 75.38
CA MET A 1 -28.24 -22.65 74.34
C MET A 1 -28.56 -23.41 73.07
N ASP A 2 -28.39 -22.79 71.90
CA ASP A 2 -28.53 -23.40 70.55
C ASP A 2 -29.90 -23.41 69.85
N ILE A 3 -30.62 -22.29 69.87
CA ILE A 3 -31.59 -21.97 68.79
C ILE A 3 -31.09 -20.79 67.92
N PHE A 4 -30.13 -20.00 68.39
CA PHE A 4 -29.55 -18.86 67.64
C PHE A 4 -28.36 -19.21 66.72
N SER A 5 -27.89 -20.46 66.68
CA SER A 5 -26.72 -20.85 65.86
C SER A 5 -27.09 -21.26 64.41
N SER A 6 -28.32 -21.72 64.17
CA SER A 6 -28.76 -22.18 62.85
C SER A 6 -29.08 -21.03 61.87
N GLU A 7 -29.71 -19.95 62.35
CA GLU A 7 -30.05 -18.79 61.50
C GLU A 7 -28.82 -18.01 61.00
N ARG A 8 -27.75 -17.92 61.82
CA ARG A 8 -26.49 -17.28 61.41
C ARG A 8 -25.81 -18.01 60.25
N SER A 9 -25.98 -19.34 60.13
CA SER A 9 -25.43 -20.15 59.04
C SER A 9 -26.14 -19.91 57.71
N LEU A 10 -27.47 -19.73 57.75
CA LEU A 10 -28.28 -19.45 56.56
C LEU A 10 -28.04 -18.04 56.00
N ILE A 11 -27.93 -17.04 56.87
CA ILE A 11 -27.65 -15.66 56.47
C ILE A 11 -26.26 -15.54 55.84
N GLY A 12 -25.24 -16.21 56.40
CA GLY A 12 -23.88 -16.22 55.83
C GLY A 12 -23.79 -16.90 54.46
N LYS A 13 -24.52 -18.00 54.25
CA LYS A 13 -24.61 -18.70 52.95
C LYS A 13 -25.38 -17.90 51.91
N LEU A 14 -26.42 -17.17 52.31
CA LEU A 14 -27.17 -16.29 51.42
C LEU A 14 -26.31 -15.09 51.00
N PHE A 15 -25.56 -14.50 51.93
CA PHE A 15 -24.66 -13.37 51.67
C PHE A 15 -23.49 -13.76 50.74
N HIS A 16 -22.94 -14.97 50.89
CA HIS A 16 -21.93 -15.51 49.97
C HIS A 16 -22.48 -15.75 48.56
N ARG A 17 -23.72 -16.25 48.44
CA ARG A 17 -24.36 -16.45 47.13
C ARG A 17 -24.66 -15.13 46.42
N THR A 18 -25.09 -14.10 47.16
CA THR A 18 -25.32 -12.77 46.59
C THR A 18 -24.02 -12.06 46.22
N MET A 19 -22.97 -12.17 47.03
CA MET A 19 -21.65 -11.62 46.67
C MET A 19 -21.03 -12.33 45.45
N LEU A 20 -21.13 -13.65 45.38
CA LEU A 20 -20.64 -14.41 44.22
C LEU A 20 -21.43 -14.05 42.95
N GLY A 21 -22.75 -13.87 43.06
CA GLY A 21 -23.60 -13.42 41.96
C GLY A 21 -23.25 -12.01 41.46
N LEU A 22 -23.02 -11.06 42.38
CA LEU A 22 -22.56 -9.71 42.05
C LEU A 22 -21.17 -9.71 41.39
N PHE A 23 -20.26 -10.55 41.90
CA PHE A 23 -18.90 -10.67 41.33
C PHE A 23 -18.93 -11.28 39.92
N LEU A 24 -19.72 -12.32 39.69
CA LEU A 24 -19.93 -12.91 38.36
C LEU A 24 -20.62 -11.93 37.40
N SER A 25 -21.61 -11.16 37.88
CA SER A 25 -22.26 -10.11 37.10
C SER A 25 -21.30 -8.97 36.74
N PHE A 26 -20.38 -8.62 37.64
CA PHE A 26 -19.34 -7.61 37.38
C PHE A 26 -18.34 -8.10 36.33
N ILE A 27 -17.87 -9.35 36.41
CA ILE A 27 -16.99 -9.95 35.40
C ILE A 27 -17.68 -10.02 34.02
N ALA A 28 -18.96 -10.42 33.99
CA ALA A 28 -19.74 -10.47 32.75
C ALA A 28 -19.95 -9.08 32.12
N LEU A 29 -20.05 -8.03 32.95
CA LEU A 29 -20.19 -6.65 32.49
C LEU A 29 -18.88 -6.06 31.94
N VAL A 30 -17.72 -6.53 32.44
CA VAL A 30 -16.39 -6.03 32.01
C VAL A 30 -15.86 -6.78 30.77
N MET A 31 -16.24 -8.05 30.56
CA MET A 31 -15.82 -8.84 29.39
C MET A 31 -16.02 -8.17 28.01
N PRO A 32 -17.16 -7.52 27.69
CA PRO A 32 -17.34 -6.89 26.38
C PRO A 32 -16.49 -5.62 26.17
N PHE A 33 -15.80 -5.11 27.21
CA PHE A 33 -14.88 -3.97 27.10
C PHE A 33 -13.42 -4.39 26.87
N MET A 34 -13.13 -5.69 26.83
CA MET A 34 -11.83 -6.20 26.39
C MET A 34 -11.71 -6.01 24.88
N THR A 35 -11.16 -4.87 24.46
CA THR A 35 -10.80 -4.68 23.06
C THR A 35 -9.71 -5.68 22.69
N VAL A 36 -9.92 -6.40 21.59
CA VAL A 36 -8.87 -7.26 21.03
C VAL A 36 -7.78 -6.35 20.47
N ALA A 37 -6.67 -6.22 21.20
CA ALA A 37 -5.46 -5.62 20.66
C ALA A 37 -4.98 -6.51 19.51
N LYS A 38 -5.13 -6.02 18.27
CA LYS A 38 -4.55 -6.67 17.09
C LYS A 38 -3.10 -6.20 16.98
N ALA A 39 -2.18 -7.06 17.38
CA ALA A 39 -0.77 -6.86 17.05
C ALA A 39 -0.59 -7.08 15.54
N ASP A 40 0.22 -6.23 14.91
CA ASP A 40 0.68 -6.45 13.55
C ASP A 40 1.64 -7.64 13.54
N ARG A 41 1.83 -8.29 12.40
CA ARG A 41 2.86 -9.35 12.28
C ARG A 41 4.10 -8.78 11.64
N ILE A 42 5.25 -9.38 11.91
CA ILE A 42 6.53 -8.96 11.31
C ILE A 42 6.42 -8.91 9.77
N LYS A 43 5.76 -9.89 9.12
CA LYS A 43 5.58 -9.88 7.66
C LYS A 43 4.76 -8.71 7.10
N ASP A 44 3.97 -8.04 7.95
CA ASP A 44 3.20 -6.87 7.55
C ASP A 44 4.06 -5.57 7.61
N LEU A 45 5.29 -5.65 8.15
CA LEU A 45 6.21 -4.52 8.32
C LEU A 45 7.37 -4.49 7.32
N GLY A 46 7.64 -5.59 6.60
CA GLY A 46 8.85 -5.72 5.81
C GLY A 46 9.03 -7.09 5.17
N TYR A 47 10.24 -7.35 4.70
CA TYR A 47 10.61 -8.56 3.95
C TYR A 47 12.05 -9.00 4.29
N PHE A 48 12.35 -10.29 4.13
CA PHE A 48 13.73 -10.76 4.22
C PHE A 48 14.55 -10.31 3.01
N GLN A 49 15.80 -9.96 3.28
CA GLN A 49 16.80 -9.63 2.27
C GLN A 49 16.97 -10.78 1.27
N GLY A 50 17.05 -10.42 -0.01
CA GLY A 50 17.16 -11.38 -1.11
C GLY A 50 15.81 -11.90 -1.63
N MET A 51 14.72 -11.77 -0.87
CA MET A 51 13.37 -12.15 -1.30
C MET A 51 12.69 -11.03 -2.09
N ARG A 52 13.27 -10.65 -3.23
CA ARG A 52 12.74 -9.60 -4.11
C ARG A 52 12.30 -10.16 -5.45
N SER A 53 11.29 -9.50 -6.04
CA SER A 53 10.97 -9.73 -7.45
C SER A 53 12.11 -9.23 -8.34
N ASN A 54 12.35 -9.92 -9.45
CA ASN A 54 13.31 -9.50 -10.47
C ASN A 54 12.58 -9.18 -11.77
N GLN A 55 12.83 -8.00 -12.31
CA GLN A 55 12.22 -7.57 -13.56
C GLN A 55 12.87 -8.30 -14.72
N LEU A 56 12.04 -8.83 -15.62
CA LEU A 56 12.44 -9.45 -16.86
C LEU A 56 11.94 -8.62 -18.04
N THR A 57 12.78 -8.51 -19.07
CA THR A 57 12.43 -7.83 -20.32
C THR A 57 12.71 -8.71 -21.52
N GLY A 58 11.82 -8.69 -22.51
CA GLY A 58 12.01 -9.37 -23.80
C GLY A 58 11.63 -8.48 -24.97
N TYR A 59 12.21 -8.78 -26.13
CA TYR A 59 11.83 -8.18 -27.42
C TYR A 59 11.22 -9.27 -28.28
N GLY A 60 9.97 -9.08 -28.67
CA GLY A 60 9.20 -10.10 -29.38
C GLY A 60 8.39 -9.54 -30.53
N ILE A 61 7.62 -10.43 -31.16
CA ILE A 61 6.70 -10.09 -32.25
C ILE A 61 5.32 -10.63 -31.90
N VAL A 62 4.32 -9.77 -32.05
CA VAL A 62 2.92 -10.15 -32.05
C VAL A 62 2.47 -10.30 -33.49
N THR A 63 1.74 -11.38 -33.79
CA THR A 63 1.21 -11.67 -35.13
C THR A 63 -0.30 -11.90 -35.08
N GLY A 64 -0.97 -11.93 -36.23
CA GLY A 64 -2.43 -12.15 -36.31
C GLY A 64 -3.23 -10.88 -36.07
N LEU A 65 -2.60 -9.71 -36.23
CA LEU A 65 -3.28 -8.42 -36.17
C LEU A 65 -4.08 -8.21 -37.47
N ALA A 66 -5.23 -7.54 -37.38
CA ALA A 66 -6.12 -7.32 -38.54
C ALA A 66 -5.81 -5.98 -39.21
N GLY A 67 -4.62 -5.84 -39.80
CA GLY A 67 -4.19 -4.57 -40.41
C GLY A 67 -3.88 -3.44 -39.40
N THR A 68 -3.71 -3.76 -38.12
CA THR A 68 -3.44 -2.79 -37.04
C THR A 68 -2.01 -2.82 -36.51
N GLY A 69 -1.15 -3.66 -37.07
CA GLY A 69 0.27 -3.79 -36.78
C GLY A 69 1.12 -2.61 -37.27
N ASP A 70 2.42 -2.80 -37.29
CA ASP A 70 3.38 -1.73 -37.54
C ASP A 70 3.32 -1.20 -38.98
N SER A 71 3.40 0.11 -39.11
CA SER A 71 3.50 0.81 -40.40
C SER A 71 4.96 1.16 -40.78
N SER A 72 5.94 0.83 -39.92
CA SER A 72 7.33 1.28 -39.99
C SER A 72 8.33 0.11 -40.11
N LEU A 73 9.17 0.16 -41.14
CA LEU A 73 9.96 -0.95 -41.70
C LEU A 73 11.19 -1.41 -40.88
N GLN A 74 11.94 -0.54 -40.21
CA GLN A 74 13.30 -0.90 -39.78
C GLN A 74 13.33 -1.89 -38.60
N TYR A 75 12.56 -1.65 -37.53
CA TYR A 75 12.58 -2.47 -36.33
C TYR A 75 11.86 -3.81 -36.51
N THR A 76 10.72 -3.82 -37.19
CA THR A 76 9.92 -5.02 -37.42
C THR A 76 10.57 -5.96 -38.44
N ILE A 77 11.22 -5.43 -39.49
CA ILE A 77 12.01 -6.27 -40.42
C ILE A 77 13.22 -6.87 -39.69
N ALA A 78 13.95 -6.09 -38.88
CA ALA A 78 15.08 -6.62 -38.10
C ALA A 78 14.63 -7.75 -37.15
N ALA A 79 13.51 -7.56 -36.44
CA ALA A 79 12.93 -8.58 -35.57
C ALA A 79 12.49 -9.82 -36.34
N MET A 80 11.77 -9.67 -37.46
CA MET A 80 11.33 -10.80 -38.29
C MET A 80 12.48 -11.54 -38.95
N THR A 81 13.54 -10.84 -39.35
CA THR A 81 14.78 -11.44 -39.88
C THR A 81 15.48 -12.25 -38.80
N ALA A 82 15.61 -11.71 -37.58
CA ALA A 82 16.20 -12.43 -36.45
C ALA A 82 15.39 -13.69 -36.06
N LEU A 83 14.05 -13.61 -36.09
CA LEU A 83 13.19 -14.77 -35.87
C LEU A 83 13.30 -15.80 -37.00
N SER A 84 13.27 -15.37 -38.26
CA SER A 84 13.37 -16.28 -39.41
C SER A 84 14.72 -17.00 -39.44
N ALA A 85 15.80 -16.29 -39.11
CA ALA A 85 17.13 -16.87 -38.97
C ALA A 85 17.19 -17.94 -37.86
N ARG A 86 16.47 -17.77 -36.74
CA ARG A 86 16.36 -18.80 -35.68
C ARG A 86 15.70 -20.10 -36.18
N PHE A 87 14.86 -20.03 -37.20
CA PHE A 87 14.23 -21.18 -37.84
C PHE A 87 14.96 -21.65 -39.12
N GLY A 88 16.15 -21.12 -39.40
CA GLY A 88 16.94 -21.48 -40.59
C GLY A 88 16.39 -20.93 -41.91
N LEU A 89 15.49 -19.95 -41.85
CA LEU A 89 14.88 -19.31 -43.02
C LEU A 89 15.58 -17.99 -43.31
N SER A 90 16.11 -17.82 -44.54
CA SER A 90 16.67 -16.54 -45.01
C SER A 90 15.58 -15.74 -45.70
N MET A 91 15.28 -14.54 -45.19
CA MET A 91 14.38 -13.62 -45.90
C MET A 91 15.11 -13.00 -47.11
N PRO A 92 14.50 -13.01 -48.32
CA PRO A 92 15.02 -12.26 -49.46
C PRO A 92 15.03 -10.76 -49.15
N SER A 93 16.10 -10.05 -49.52
CA SER A 93 16.27 -8.61 -49.27
C SER A 93 15.27 -7.71 -50.01
N ASN A 94 14.45 -8.28 -50.90
CA ASN A 94 13.47 -7.59 -51.74
C ASN A 94 12.00 -7.88 -51.38
N VAL A 95 11.71 -8.68 -50.34
CA VAL A 95 10.33 -8.97 -49.89
C VAL A 95 10.06 -8.23 -48.59
N SER A 96 9.15 -7.26 -48.62
CA SER A 96 8.62 -6.64 -47.40
C SER A 96 7.34 -7.39 -47.01
N PRO A 97 7.33 -8.20 -45.94
CA PRO A 97 6.10 -8.83 -45.47
C PRO A 97 5.07 -7.76 -45.10
N THR A 98 3.78 -8.04 -45.26
CA THR A 98 2.70 -7.10 -44.91
C THR A 98 2.76 -6.78 -43.42
N LEU A 99 3.43 -5.68 -43.06
CA LEU A 99 3.75 -5.31 -41.67
C LEU A 99 2.52 -4.98 -40.82
N GLN A 100 1.36 -4.78 -41.45
CA GLN A 100 0.14 -4.42 -40.73
C GLN A 100 -0.49 -5.62 -39.98
N ASP A 101 -0.02 -6.84 -40.20
CA ASP A 101 -0.53 -8.02 -39.48
C ASP A 101 0.40 -8.48 -38.35
N ALA A 102 1.51 -7.75 -38.14
CA ALA A 102 2.48 -8.01 -37.07
C ALA A 102 2.94 -6.72 -36.39
N ALA A 103 3.37 -6.80 -35.13
CA ALA A 103 3.92 -5.68 -34.40
C ALA A 103 5.16 -6.11 -33.61
N ALA A 104 6.21 -5.30 -33.65
CA ALA A 104 7.33 -5.41 -32.73
C ALA A 104 6.89 -4.95 -31.34
N VAL A 105 7.18 -5.76 -30.32
CA VAL A 105 6.72 -5.51 -28.94
C VAL A 105 7.85 -5.65 -27.94
N ILE A 106 7.70 -4.93 -26.82
CA ILE A 106 8.45 -5.14 -25.58
C ILE A 106 7.56 -5.94 -24.64
N ILE A 107 8.15 -6.96 -24.02
CA ILE A 107 7.51 -7.78 -23.00
C ILE A 107 8.18 -7.45 -21.68
N THR A 108 7.38 -7.18 -20.65
CA THR A 108 7.85 -7.04 -19.27
C THR A 108 7.17 -8.06 -18.39
N ALA A 109 7.91 -8.60 -17.42
CA ALA A 109 7.39 -9.54 -16.44
C ALA A 109 8.12 -9.35 -15.11
N ASP A 110 7.46 -9.72 -14.03
CA ASP A 110 8.05 -9.78 -12.70
C ASP A 110 8.26 -11.25 -12.32
N LEU A 111 9.51 -11.65 -12.11
CA LEU A 111 9.88 -12.97 -11.62
C LEU A 111 9.83 -12.96 -10.09
N PRO A 112 8.82 -13.59 -9.45
CA PRO A 112 8.71 -13.57 -8.00
C PRO A 112 9.88 -14.33 -7.34
N PRO A 113 10.22 -13.98 -6.09
CA PRO A 113 11.20 -14.76 -5.34
C PRO A 113 10.73 -16.21 -5.22
N PHE A 114 11.67 -17.14 -5.18
CA PHE A 114 11.43 -18.59 -5.11
C PHE A 114 10.72 -19.22 -6.33
N ALA A 115 10.50 -18.46 -7.41
CA ALA A 115 9.99 -19.00 -8.66
C ALA A 115 10.82 -20.21 -9.12
N LYS A 116 10.14 -21.30 -9.47
CA LYS A 116 10.76 -22.56 -9.90
C LYS A 116 10.55 -22.80 -11.39
N PRO A 117 11.51 -23.47 -12.07
CA PRO A 117 11.33 -23.88 -13.44
C PRO A 117 9.99 -24.61 -13.65
N GLY A 118 9.27 -24.26 -14.70
CA GLY A 118 7.94 -24.78 -15.02
C GLY A 118 6.76 -24.01 -14.41
N GLN A 119 6.97 -23.10 -13.46
CA GLN A 119 5.91 -22.20 -13.00
C GLN A 119 5.62 -21.13 -14.05
N THR A 120 4.36 -20.68 -14.09
CA THR A 120 3.94 -19.61 -14.99
C THR A 120 3.93 -18.25 -14.28
N ILE A 121 4.27 -17.21 -15.03
CA ILE A 121 4.18 -15.82 -14.60
C ILE A 121 3.40 -15.00 -15.62
N ASP A 122 2.76 -13.94 -15.13
CA ASP A 122 2.04 -13.01 -15.99
C ASP A 122 3.02 -12.09 -16.71
N ILE A 123 2.65 -11.71 -17.95
CA ILE A 123 3.45 -10.79 -18.74
C ILE A 123 2.60 -9.63 -19.26
N THR A 124 3.23 -8.49 -19.41
CA THR A 124 2.68 -7.32 -20.07
C THR A 124 3.39 -7.13 -21.40
N VAL A 125 2.63 -6.91 -22.46
CA VAL A 125 3.13 -6.74 -23.83
C VAL A 125 2.74 -5.36 -24.30
N SER A 126 3.72 -4.59 -24.77
CA SER A 126 3.52 -3.22 -25.27
C SER A 126 4.10 -3.09 -26.66
N ALA A 127 3.35 -2.48 -27.58
CA ALA A 127 3.86 -2.16 -28.91
C ALA A 127 5.06 -1.21 -28.81
N LEU A 128 6.15 -1.56 -29.50
CA LEU A 128 7.36 -0.74 -29.60
C LEU A 128 7.22 0.28 -30.75
N GLY A 129 6.61 -0.16 -31.86
CA GLY A 129 6.50 0.60 -33.09
C GLY A 129 5.24 1.49 -33.19
N ARG A 130 4.69 1.58 -34.41
CA ARG A 130 3.52 2.40 -34.75
C ARG A 130 2.27 1.57 -35.01
N ALA A 131 2.15 0.43 -34.34
CA ALA A 131 0.94 -0.36 -34.34
C ALA A 131 -0.26 0.46 -33.80
N ARG A 132 -1.38 0.44 -34.52
CA ARG A 132 -2.65 1.05 -34.09
C ARG A 132 -3.31 0.24 -32.98
N SER A 133 -3.15 -1.08 -32.99
CA SER A 133 -3.63 -1.98 -31.95
C SER A 133 -2.93 -3.33 -32.01
N ILE A 134 -2.67 -3.92 -30.84
CA ILE A 134 -2.20 -5.30 -30.69
C ILE A 134 -3.31 -6.27 -30.24
N ARG A 135 -4.57 -5.81 -30.27
CA ARG A 135 -5.75 -6.61 -29.88
C ARG A 135 -5.93 -7.79 -30.83
N GLY A 136 -6.21 -8.96 -30.26
CA GLY A 136 -6.46 -10.19 -31.02
C GLY A 136 -5.20 -10.83 -31.59
N GLY A 137 -4.03 -10.23 -31.37
CA GLY A 137 -2.76 -10.82 -31.76
C GLY A 137 -2.31 -11.92 -30.80
N ALA A 138 -1.34 -12.70 -31.26
CA ALA A 138 -0.62 -13.70 -30.48
C ALA A 138 0.87 -13.34 -30.41
N LEU A 139 1.44 -13.34 -29.22
CA LEU A 139 2.86 -13.20 -28.96
C LEU A 139 3.59 -14.50 -29.35
N MET A 140 4.55 -14.37 -30.24
CA MET A 140 5.46 -15.47 -30.59
C MET A 140 6.44 -15.75 -29.46
N ILE A 141 6.92 -17.00 -29.40
CA ILE A 141 7.85 -17.45 -28.36
C ILE A 141 9.05 -16.50 -28.23
N THR A 142 9.18 -15.89 -27.07
CA THR A 142 10.12 -14.80 -26.80
C THR A 142 10.85 -15.05 -25.48
N PRO A 143 12.20 -15.10 -25.47
CA PRO A 143 12.95 -15.19 -24.22
C PRO A 143 12.87 -13.88 -23.44
N LEU A 144 12.71 -13.99 -22.12
CA LEU A 144 12.77 -12.87 -21.18
C LEU A 144 14.08 -12.88 -20.42
N TYR A 145 14.77 -11.74 -20.46
CA TYR A 145 16.09 -11.53 -19.91
C TYR A 145 16.04 -10.79 -18.58
N GLY A 146 16.87 -11.22 -17.64
CA GLY A 146 17.20 -10.44 -16.44
C GLY A 146 18.20 -9.33 -16.75
N ALA A 147 18.49 -8.49 -15.75
CA ALA A 147 19.48 -7.41 -15.88
C ALA A 147 20.92 -7.92 -16.12
N ASP A 148 21.18 -9.19 -15.84
CA ASP A 148 22.44 -9.90 -16.10
C ASP A 148 22.56 -10.43 -17.55
N GLY A 149 21.52 -10.23 -18.38
CA GLY A 149 21.46 -10.72 -19.76
C GLY A 149 21.19 -12.22 -19.88
N GLN A 150 20.85 -12.92 -18.80
CA GLN A 150 20.50 -14.33 -18.83
C GLN A 150 19.00 -14.54 -19.04
N ILE A 151 18.62 -15.66 -19.65
CA ILE A 151 17.22 -16.02 -19.88
C ILE A 151 16.66 -16.65 -18.61
N TYR A 152 15.58 -16.06 -18.09
CA TYR A 152 14.89 -16.55 -16.89
C TYR A 152 13.50 -17.13 -17.18
N ALA A 153 12.86 -16.69 -18.26
CA ALA A 153 11.54 -17.19 -18.64
C ALA A 153 11.35 -17.16 -20.17
N MET A 154 10.42 -17.99 -20.66
CA MET A 154 9.98 -18.02 -22.05
C MET A 154 8.53 -17.56 -22.13
N ALA A 155 8.28 -16.46 -22.86
CA ALA A 155 6.98 -15.84 -23.02
C ALA A 155 6.31 -16.25 -24.34
N GLN A 156 5.00 -16.54 -24.30
CA GLN A 156 4.16 -16.80 -25.47
C GLN A 156 2.68 -16.71 -25.09
N GLY A 157 1.80 -16.46 -26.07
CA GLY A 157 0.35 -16.61 -25.88
C GLY A 157 -0.48 -15.54 -26.55
N ASN A 158 -1.80 -15.63 -26.36
CA ASN A 158 -2.76 -14.72 -26.96
C ASN A 158 -2.94 -13.47 -26.09
N LEU A 159 -2.99 -12.30 -26.71
CA LEU A 159 -3.09 -11.04 -25.99
C LEU A 159 -4.52 -10.74 -25.54
N GLU A 160 -4.67 -10.46 -24.25
CA GLU A 160 -5.85 -9.84 -23.69
C GLU A 160 -5.63 -8.32 -23.60
N VAL A 161 -6.30 -7.56 -24.47
CA VAL A 161 -6.25 -6.09 -24.49
C VAL A 161 -7.57 -5.54 -23.95
N GLY A 162 -7.53 -4.89 -22.80
CA GLY A 162 -8.69 -4.20 -22.25
C GLY A 162 -8.96 -2.92 -23.04
N GLY A 163 -10.12 -2.80 -23.70
CA GLY A 163 -10.53 -1.56 -24.35
C GLY A 163 -11.58 -1.69 -25.45
N LEU A 164 -12.56 -0.80 -25.43
CA LEU A 164 -13.57 -0.59 -26.48
C LEU A 164 -13.07 0.55 -27.39
N GLY A 165 -12.71 0.21 -28.63
CA GLY A 165 -12.49 1.21 -29.68
C GLY A 165 -13.70 1.16 -30.61
N ILE A 166 -14.58 2.16 -30.53
CA ILE A 166 -15.71 2.29 -31.46
C ILE A 166 -15.40 3.49 -32.36
N SER A 167 -15.22 3.21 -33.65
CA SER A 167 -15.16 4.24 -34.69
C SER A 167 -16.54 4.35 -35.35
N GLY A 168 -17.19 5.51 -35.19
CA GLY A 168 -18.42 5.84 -35.88
C GLY A 168 -18.17 6.04 -37.38
N ARG A 169 -19.16 5.70 -38.21
CA ARG A 169 -19.15 5.97 -39.67
C ARG A 169 -19.11 7.47 -40.02
N ASP A 170 -19.32 8.33 -39.03
CA ASP A 170 -19.25 9.78 -39.08
C ASP A 170 -17.85 10.36 -38.75
N GLY A 171 -16.86 9.49 -38.48
CA GLY A 171 -15.50 9.90 -38.13
C GLY A 171 -15.28 10.17 -36.64
N SER A 172 -16.29 9.94 -35.78
CA SER A 172 -16.14 10.02 -34.33
C SER A 172 -15.37 8.79 -33.81
N ASN A 173 -14.29 9.01 -33.04
CA ASN A 173 -13.50 7.94 -32.43
C ASN A 173 -13.66 8.03 -30.91
N LEU A 174 -14.34 7.06 -30.30
CA LEU A 174 -14.33 6.87 -28.86
C LEU A 174 -13.43 5.68 -28.53
N THR A 175 -12.22 6.00 -28.06
CA THR A 175 -11.25 5.00 -27.59
C THR A 175 -11.28 4.99 -26.08
N VAL A 176 -11.86 3.95 -25.48
CA VAL A 176 -11.74 3.65 -24.05
C VAL A 176 -10.59 2.66 -23.89
N ASN A 177 -9.54 3.06 -23.16
CA ASN A 177 -8.27 2.34 -22.90
C ASN A 177 -7.19 2.40 -24.00
N ILE A 178 -6.00 1.87 -23.71
CA ILE A 178 -4.79 1.93 -24.54
C ILE A 178 -4.71 0.66 -25.41
N PRO A 179 -5.04 0.70 -26.72
CA PRO A 179 -5.12 -0.50 -27.57
C PRO A 179 -3.76 -1.10 -27.98
N THR A 180 -2.66 -0.46 -27.56
CA THR A 180 -1.27 -0.80 -27.86
C THR A 180 -0.55 -1.50 -26.70
N ALA A 181 -1.25 -1.77 -25.61
CA ALA A 181 -0.75 -2.55 -24.48
C ALA A 181 -1.75 -3.65 -24.11
N GLY A 182 -1.25 -4.84 -23.78
CA GLY A 182 -2.06 -6.00 -23.42
C GLY A 182 -1.36 -6.85 -22.37
N ARG A 183 -2.12 -7.73 -21.71
CA ARG A 183 -1.59 -8.71 -20.76
C ARG A 183 -1.78 -10.11 -21.32
N ILE A 184 -0.88 -11.02 -20.96
CA ILE A 184 -1.06 -12.45 -21.15
C ILE A 184 -0.94 -13.08 -19.76
N PRO A 185 -2.06 -13.42 -19.09
CA PRO A 185 -2.04 -14.13 -17.82
C PRO A 185 -1.34 -15.49 -17.98
N SER A 186 -0.44 -15.83 -17.06
CA SER A 186 0.40 -17.03 -17.15
C SER A 186 1.15 -17.17 -18.49
N GLY A 187 1.44 -16.03 -19.14
CA GLY A 187 2.00 -15.98 -20.49
C GLY A 187 3.49 -16.26 -20.59
N ALA A 188 4.20 -16.45 -19.48
CA ALA A 188 5.58 -16.92 -19.52
C ALA A 188 5.82 -18.08 -18.57
N THR A 189 6.68 -19.02 -18.99
CA THR A 189 7.13 -20.15 -18.18
C THR A 189 8.54 -19.87 -17.67
N VAL A 190 8.78 -20.06 -16.39
CA VAL A 190 10.09 -19.89 -15.76
C VAL A 190 11.01 -21.01 -16.22
N GLU A 191 12.20 -20.65 -16.70
CA GLU A 191 13.26 -21.59 -17.11
C GLU A 191 14.38 -21.68 -16.08
N ARG A 192 14.59 -20.60 -15.31
CA ARG A 192 15.68 -20.47 -14.35
C ARG A 192 15.20 -19.85 -13.06
N SER A 193 15.53 -20.48 -11.94
CA SER A 193 15.35 -19.89 -10.61
C SER A 193 16.48 -18.91 -10.29
N VAL A 194 16.15 -17.86 -9.54
CA VAL A 194 17.15 -16.97 -8.92
C VAL A 194 17.49 -17.52 -7.53
N ASP A 195 18.79 -17.62 -7.22
CA ASP A 195 19.23 -17.94 -5.85
C ASP A 195 19.24 -16.66 -4.99
N PRO A 196 18.38 -16.55 -3.97
CA PRO A 196 18.38 -15.42 -3.05
C PRO A 196 19.58 -15.38 -2.08
N GLY A 197 20.39 -16.45 -1.99
CA GLY A 197 21.62 -16.49 -1.20
C GLY A 197 21.44 -16.57 0.33
N PHE A 198 20.20 -16.59 0.83
CA PHE A 198 19.93 -16.63 2.27
C PHE A 198 20.37 -17.93 2.94
N ALA A 199 20.61 -19.03 2.20
CA ALA A 199 20.94 -20.33 2.78
C ALA A 199 22.33 -20.34 3.46
N SER A 200 23.29 -19.59 2.90
CA SER A 200 24.69 -19.54 3.32
C SER A 200 25.14 -18.14 3.79
N ALA A 201 24.24 -17.15 3.80
CA ALA A 201 24.56 -15.82 4.31
C ALA A 201 24.98 -15.89 5.80
N PRO A 202 25.88 -15.02 6.29
CA PRO A 202 26.27 -15.03 7.71
C PRO A 202 25.07 -14.84 8.67
N TYR A 203 24.10 -14.04 8.25
CA TYR A 203 22.88 -13.74 9.00
C TYR A 203 21.67 -13.79 8.06
N LEU A 204 20.49 -14.09 8.62
CA LEU A 204 19.23 -13.72 7.99
C LEU A 204 18.98 -12.24 8.24
N GLN A 205 18.68 -11.47 7.22
CA GLN A 205 18.40 -10.05 7.38
C GLN A 205 16.94 -9.76 7.06
N PHE A 206 16.24 -9.11 7.97
CA PHE A 206 14.88 -8.62 7.77
C PHE A 206 14.91 -7.11 7.62
N ASN A 207 14.31 -6.60 6.54
CA ASN A 207 14.28 -5.18 6.21
C ASN A 207 12.84 -4.68 6.28
N LEU A 208 12.62 -3.63 7.07
CA LEU A 208 11.32 -2.95 7.11
C LEU A 208 11.03 -2.25 5.78
N SER A 209 9.76 -2.13 5.42
CA SER A 209 9.33 -1.38 4.24
C SER A 209 9.52 0.13 4.39
N GLU A 210 9.44 0.64 5.62
CA GLU A 210 9.65 2.04 5.95
C GLU A 210 10.68 2.17 7.08
N ALA A 211 11.56 3.16 6.99
CA ALA A 211 12.58 3.42 8.01
C ALA A 211 11.93 3.96 9.29
N ASP A 212 12.06 3.21 10.38
CA ASP A 212 11.59 3.58 11.72
C ASP A 212 12.42 2.86 12.78
N LEU A 213 13.25 3.62 13.49
CA LEU A 213 14.14 3.12 14.55
C LEU A 213 13.37 2.42 15.68
N THR A 214 12.16 2.87 15.98
CA THR A 214 11.32 2.27 17.03
C THR A 214 10.78 0.92 16.55
N ASN A 215 10.24 0.85 15.33
CA ASN A 215 9.72 -0.40 14.79
C ASN A 215 10.81 -1.44 14.59
N VAL A 216 11.98 -1.06 14.07
CA VAL A 216 13.13 -1.96 13.96
C VAL A 216 13.53 -2.54 15.32
N GLN A 217 13.61 -1.71 16.36
CA GLN A 217 13.93 -2.17 17.71
C GLN A 217 12.86 -3.13 18.26
N ARG A 218 11.58 -2.86 18.00
CA ARG A 218 10.47 -3.72 18.42
C ARG A 218 10.47 -5.06 17.69
N VAL A 219 10.78 -5.06 16.39
CA VAL A 219 10.97 -6.29 15.59
C VAL A 219 12.12 -7.13 16.15
N ALA A 220 13.29 -6.53 16.38
CA ALA A 220 14.42 -7.24 16.98
C ALA A 220 14.08 -7.80 18.38
N THR A 221 13.33 -7.05 19.19
CA THR A 221 12.89 -7.48 20.52
C THR A 221 11.90 -8.66 20.43
N ALA A 222 10.92 -8.60 19.54
CA ALA A 222 9.96 -9.68 19.32
C ALA A 222 10.66 -10.97 18.88
N ILE A 223 11.65 -10.87 17.98
CA ILE A 223 12.45 -12.02 17.54
C ILE A 223 13.28 -12.60 18.70
N ASN A 224 13.94 -11.74 19.50
CA ASN A 224 14.71 -12.20 20.66
C ASN A 224 13.82 -12.86 21.72
N ASN A 225 12.59 -12.36 21.93
CA ASN A 225 11.65 -12.96 22.88
C ASN A 225 11.21 -14.36 22.44
N ALA A 226 11.05 -14.58 21.12
CA ALA A 226 10.63 -15.86 20.58
C ALA A 226 11.77 -16.88 20.45
N LEU A 227 12.95 -16.45 20.00
CA LEU A 227 14.06 -17.34 19.65
C LEU A 227 15.17 -17.41 20.72
N GLY A 228 15.10 -16.55 21.73
CA GLY A 228 16.13 -16.41 22.77
C GLY A 228 16.94 -15.11 22.63
N PRO A 229 17.50 -14.61 23.75
CA PRO A 229 18.23 -13.34 23.77
C PRO A 229 19.50 -13.39 22.91
N GLY A 230 19.79 -12.31 22.20
CA GLY A 230 21.00 -12.17 21.36
C GLY A 230 20.91 -12.88 20.01
N ARG A 231 19.71 -13.26 19.56
CA ARG A 231 19.49 -13.85 18.24
C ARG A 231 19.23 -12.81 17.16
N ALA A 232 18.67 -11.66 17.52
CA ALA A 232 18.40 -10.55 16.61
C ALA A 232 19.05 -9.24 17.09
N HIS A 233 19.67 -8.52 16.18
CA HIS A 233 20.32 -7.23 16.43
C HIS A 233 19.94 -6.22 15.35
N VAL A 234 19.67 -4.99 15.78
CA VAL A 234 19.42 -3.87 14.89
C VAL A 234 20.73 -3.42 14.26
N LEU A 235 20.76 -3.31 12.93
CA LEU A 235 21.92 -2.78 12.20
C LEU A 235 21.76 -1.28 11.91
N ASP A 236 20.56 -0.88 11.46
CA ASP A 236 20.23 0.49 11.07
C ASP A 236 18.72 0.76 11.21
N GLY A 237 18.21 1.88 10.69
CA GLY A 237 16.79 2.27 10.79
C GLY A 237 15.79 1.41 10.00
N VAL A 238 16.25 0.40 9.27
CA VAL A 238 15.44 -0.51 8.45
C VAL A 238 15.80 -1.98 8.69
N SER A 239 17.05 -2.28 9.04
CA SER A 239 17.63 -3.62 8.96
C SER A 239 17.78 -4.29 10.33
N VAL A 240 17.30 -5.53 10.45
CA VAL A 240 17.52 -6.43 11.60
C VAL A 240 18.32 -7.65 11.12
N ALA A 241 19.51 -7.85 11.70
CA ALA A 241 20.29 -9.07 11.51
C ALA A 241 19.84 -10.14 12.51
N ILE A 242 19.62 -11.35 12.01
CA ILE A 242 19.12 -12.50 12.77
C ILE A 242 20.12 -13.64 12.58
N THR A 243 20.75 -14.04 13.66
CA THR A 243 21.63 -15.20 13.68
C THR A 243 20.79 -16.45 13.46
N ALA A 244 21.16 -17.29 12.50
CA ALA A 244 20.48 -18.54 12.19
C ALA A 244 21.50 -19.58 11.70
N PRO A 245 21.37 -20.87 12.08
CA PRO A 245 22.17 -21.93 11.48
C PRO A 245 22.08 -21.88 9.95
N GLU A 246 23.18 -22.16 9.25
CA GLU A 246 23.17 -22.28 7.80
C GLU A 246 22.30 -23.47 7.34
N GLY A 247 21.77 -23.36 6.12
CA GLY A 247 20.91 -24.37 5.52
C GLY A 247 19.57 -23.79 5.08
N ALA A 248 19.21 -24.05 3.82
CA ALA A 248 18.00 -23.50 3.22
C ALA A 248 16.74 -23.95 3.96
N GLU A 249 16.62 -25.24 4.29
CA GLU A 249 15.45 -25.80 4.97
C GLU A 249 15.24 -25.16 6.36
N VAL A 250 16.27 -25.20 7.21
CA VAL A 250 16.22 -24.65 8.58
C VAL A 250 15.88 -23.16 8.55
N ARG A 251 16.50 -22.40 7.65
CA ARG A 251 16.27 -20.96 7.53
C ARG A 251 14.89 -20.63 6.96
N THR A 252 14.37 -21.41 6.02
CA THR A 252 13.01 -21.21 5.49
C THR A 252 11.95 -21.44 6.57
N VAL A 253 12.10 -22.48 7.40
CA VAL A 253 11.20 -22.71 8.54
C VAL A 253 11.27 -21.53 9.51
N LEU A 254 12.48 -21.11 9.87
CA LEU A 254 12.70 -19.99 10.79
C LEU A 254 12.12 -18.67 10.27
N MET A 255 12.25 -18.39 8.98
CA MET A 255 11.63 -17.22 8.35
C MET A 255 10.11 -17.26 8.51
N GLY A 256 9.48 -18.39 8.25
CA GLY A 256 8.03 -18.55 8.42
C GLY A 256 7.56 -18.38 9.87
N GLU A 257 8.36 -18.83 10.85
CA GLU A 257 8.09 -18.57 12.26
C GLU A 257 8.19 -17.08 12.59
N ILE A 258 9.28 -16.42 12.17
CA ILE A 258 9.52 -14.99 12.40
C ILE A 258 8.43 -14.13 11.76
N GLU A 259 8.05 -14.41 10.52
CA GLU A 259 7.02 -13.66 9.79
C GLU A 259 5.68 -13.58 10.52
N ASN A 260 5.35 -14.60 11.32
CA ASN A 260 4.09 -14.67 12.05
C ASN A 260 4.18 -14.16 13.49
N LEU A 261 5.37 -13.73 13.96
CA LEU A 261 5.49 -13.15 15.29
C LEU A 261 4.71 -11.84 15.40
N PRO A 262 3.97 -11.64 16.50
CA PRO A 262 3.30 -10.38 16.76
C PRO A 262 4.31 -9.28 17.14
N VAL A 263 4.10 -8.09 16.61
CA VAL A 263 4.82 -6.86 16.93
C VAL A 263 3.82 -5.74 17.14
N ASP A 264 3.95 -5.03 18.26
CA ASP A 264 3.24 -3.78 18.46
C ASP A 264 3.91 -2.70 17.61
N ARG A 265 3.37 -2.40 16.44
CA ARG A 265 3.88 -1.31 15.59
C ARG A 265 3.67 0.04 16.26
N THR A 266 4.53 1.01 15.97
CA THR A 266 4.22 2.43 16.24
C THR A 266 3.10 2.90 15.33
N ASP A 267 2.34 3.89 15.80
CA ASP A 267 1.36 4.56 14.95
C ASP A 267 2.05 5.14 13.72
N ALA A 268 1.44 4.91 12.54
CA ALA A 268 1.93 5.49 11.30
C ALA A 268 1.97 7.01 11.41
N ARG A 269 3.01 7.63 10.82
CA ARG A 269 3.10 9.09 10.72
C ARG A 269 1.84 9.63 10.06
N ALA A 270 1.27 10.70 10.63
CA ALA A 270 0.11 11.35 10.06
C ALA A 270 0.44 11.83 8.64
N ARG A 271 -0.36 11.43 7.64
CA ARG A 271 -0.11 11.73 6.22
C ARG A 271 -1.41 12.09 5.51
N VAL A 272 -1.33 13.10 4.65
CA VAL A 272 -2.42 13.60 3.82
C VAL A 272 -2.01 13.47 2.37
N THR A 273 -2.78 12.74 1.58
CA THR A 273 -2.58 12.63 0.13
C THR A 273 -3.75 13.30 -0.57
N ILE A 274 -3.46 14.22 -1.48
CA ILE A 274 -4.48 14.91 -2.29
C ILE A 274 -4.16 14.72 -3.77
N ASN A 275 -5.14 14.29 -4.54
CA ASN A 275 -5.06 14.31 -6.00
C ASN A 275 -5.75 15.58 -6.52
N ALA A 276 -4.95 16.56 -6.94
CA ALA A 276 -5.46 17.89 -7.29
C ALA A 276 -6.37 17.87 -8.52
N ARG A 277 -6.27 16.83 -9.36
CA ARG A 277 -7.11 16.66 -10.57
C ARG A 277 -8.49 16.08 -10.24
N THR A 278 -8.54 15.08 -9.38
CA THR A 278 -9.78 14.34 -9.07
C THR A 278 -10.49 14.84 -7.82
N GLY A 279 -9.80 15.59 -6.96
CA GLY A 279 -10.33 16.00 -5.65
C GLY A 279 -10.35 14.88 -4.61
N THR A 280 -9.72 13.74 -4.88
CA THR A 280 -9.62 12.63 -3.92
C THR A 280 -8.63 12.99 -2.82
N ILE A 281 -9.07 12.86 -1.55
CA ILE A 281 -8.25 13.13 -0.36
C ILE A 281 -8.20 11.88 0.50
N VAL A 282 -7.01 11.45 0.86
CA VAL A 282 -6.76 10.32 1.76
C VAL A 282 -5.99 10.81 2.98
N ILE A 283 -6.56 10.60 4.17
CA ILE A 283 -5.97 11.00 5.45
C ILE A 283 -5.61 9.72 6.21
N ASN A 284 -4.35 9.60 6.60
CA ASN A 284 -3.84 8.53 7.45
C ASN A 284 -3.32 9.09 8.77
N GLY A 285 -3.59 8.38 9.87
CA GLY A 285 -3.18 8.78 11.22
C GLY A 285 -3.92 10.00 11.75
N ALA A 286 -3.53 10.44 12.95
CA ALA A 286 -4.12 11.60 13.62
C ALA A 286 -3.47 12.90 13.14
N VAL A 287 -4.03 13.52 12.09
CA VAL A 287 -3.58 14.84 11.62
C VAL A 287 -4.13 15.94 12.52
N ARG A 288 -3.24 16.63 13.22
CA ARG A 288 -3.56 17.80 14.04
C ARG A 288 -3.11 19.09 13.37
N ILE A 289 -3.93 20.12 13.50
CA ILE A 289 -3.67 21.45 12.95
C ILE A 289 -3.60 22.43 14.11
N SER A 290 -2.42 23.03 14.26
CA SER A 290 -2.15 24.09 15.22
C SER A 290 -2.82 25.40 14.77
N PRO A 291 -3.03 26.37 15.69
CA PRO A 291 -3.57 27.68 15.34
C PRO A 291 -2.77 28.34 14.22
N ALA A 292 -3.46 28.73 13.15
CA ALA A 292 -2.87 29.37 12.00
C ALA A 292 -3.94 30.10 11.18
N ALA A 293 -3.53 31.14 10.47
CA ALA A 293 -4.37 31.82 9.49
C ALA A 293 -3.68 31.77 8.14
N ILE A 294 -4.40 31.34 7.10
CA ILE A 294 -3.92 31.27 5.73
C ILE A 294 -4.94 31.89 4.79
N THR A 295 -4.45 32.72 3.88
CA THR A 295 -5.26 33.34 2.83
C THR A 295 -4.81 32.79 1.49
N HIS A 296 -5.75 32.25 0.71
CA HIS A 296 -5.52 31.74 -0.63
C HIS A 296 -6.67 32.12 -1.56
N GLY A 297 -6.36 32.87 -2.63
CA GLY A 297 -7.39 33.43 -3.52
C GLY A 297 -8.34 34.37 -2.78
N ARG A 298 -9.63 34.04 -2.75
CA ARG A 298 -10.68 34.78 -1.99
C ARG A 298 -11.01 34.12 -0.64
N LEU A 299 -10.29 33.08 -0.25
CA LEU A 299 -10.56 32.29 0.95
C LEU A 299 -9.56 32.64 2.04
N THR A 300 -10.06 32.95 3.23
CA THR A 300 -9.25 33.08 4.45
C THR A 300 -9.68 31.98 5.41
N VAL A 301 -8.76 31.07 5.72
CA VAL A 301 -8.97 30.00 6.69
C VAL A 301 -8.24 30.38 7.97
N ARG A 302 -8.98 30.47 9.08
CA ARG A 302 -8.43 30.74 10.41
C ARG A 302 -8.73 29.55 11.33
N VAL A 303 -7.68 29.02 11.93
CA VAL A 303 -7.72 27.97 12.94
C VAL A 303 -7.38 28.61 14.27
N ASP A 304 -8.33 28.61 15.19
CA ASP A 304 -8.18 29.10 16.56
C ASP A 304 -8.20 27.92 17.53
N GLU A 305 -7.38 27.99 18.58
CA GLU A 305 -7.41 27.03 19.68
C GLU A 305 -7.92 27.74 20.94
N ASN A 306 -9.01 27.23 21.50
CA ASN A 306 -9.64 27.80 22.68
C ASN A 306 -9.39 26.88 23.88
N TYR A 307 -8.76 27.41 24.93
CA TYR A 307 -8.62 26.72 26.21
C TYR A 307 -9.64 27.28 27.21
N GLY A 308 -10.62 26.47 27.60
CA GLY A 308 -11.60 26.80 28.64
C GLY A 308 -11.05 26.46 30.03
N VAL A 309 -11.11 27.40 30.97
CA VAL A 309 -10.73 27.17 32.36
C VAL A 309 -12.01 27.07 33.20
N SER A 310 -12.24 25.93 33.86
CA SER A 310 -13.31 25.79 34.85
C SER A 310 -12.74 26.00 36.24
N GLN A 311 -12.84 27.23 36.75
CA GLN A 311 -12.43 27.59 38.10
C GLN A 311 -13.66 27.71 39.01
N PRO A 312 -13.72 26.98 40.15
CA PRO A 312 -14.78 27.14 41.13
C PRO A 312 -14.78 28.54 41.77
N ASN A 313 -15.94 28.99 42.27
CA ASN A 313 -16.10 30.28 42.96
C ASN A 313 -15.09 30.44 44.12
N ALA A 314 -14.73 31.69 44.44
CA ALA A 314 -13.62 32.09 45.33
C ALA A 314 -13.60 31.49 46.77
N PHE A 315 -14.65 30.79 47.20
CA PHE A 315 -14.74 30.09 48.49
C PHE A 315 -14.99 28.57 48.37
N GLY A 316 -14.95 28.02 47.15
CA GLY A 316 -15.09 26.58 46.90
C GLY A 316 -13.74 25.85 47.00
N GLN A 317 -13.69 24.73 47.70
CA GLN A 317 -12.47 23.91 47.87
C GLN A 317 -12.13 23.02 46.65
N GLY A 318 -12.55 23.40 45.44
CA GLY A 318 -12.29 22.64 44.22
C GLY A 318 -10.99 23.08 43.53
N GLN A 319 -10.27 22.13 42.92
CA GLN A 319 -9.10 22.43 42.08
C GLN A 319 -9.54 22.79 40.66
N THR A 320 -8.94 23.83 40.08
CA THR A 320 -9.18 24.23 38.68
C THR A 320 -8.91 23.05 37.75
N ALA A 321 -9.92 22.65 36.97
CA ALA A 321 -9.79 21.60 35.96
C ALA A 321 -10.11 22.18 34.57
N VAL A 322 -9.29 21.84 33.58
CA VAL A 322 -9.52 22.23 32.18
C VAL A 322 -10.53 21.26 31.58
N THR A 323 -11.72 21.75 31.25
CA THR A 323 -12.78 20.97 30.57
C THR A 323 -13.23 21.68 29.30
N PRO A 324 -13.41 20.97 28.17
CA PRO A 324 -13.71 21.60 26.89
C PRO A 324 -15.17 22.10 26.80
N ASN A 325 -15.35 23.38 26.46
CA ASN A 325 -16.61 23.97 25.97
C ASN A 325 -16.28 25.03 24.92
N SER A 326 -17.05 25.12 23.83
CA SER A 326 -16.85 26.08 22.74
C SER A 326 -18.14 26.86 22.41
N THR A 327 -17.99 28.16 22.18
CA THR A 327 -18.99 29.07 21.59
C THR A 327 -18.38 29.66 20.32
N ILE A 328 -19.12 29.67 19.20
CA ILE A 328 -18.68 30.18 17.89
C ILE A 328 -19.43 31.49 17.58
N THR A 329 -18.71 32.55 17.21
CA THR A 329 -19.25 33.78 16.60
C THR A 329 -18.71 33.95 15.19
N ALA A 330 -19.60 34.25 14.24
CA ALA A 330 -19.26 34.63 12.86
C ALA A 330 -20.13 35.82 12.43
N GLU A 331 -19.52 36.84 11.85
CA GLU A 331 -20.21 37.91 11.12
C GLU A 331 -19.95 37.73 9.62
N GLN A 332 -20.99 37.37 8.86
CA GLN A 332 -21.70 38.28 7.93
C GLN A 332 -22.77 37.51 7.14
N THR A 333 -23.99 38.06 7.16
CA THR A 333 -25.23 37.73 6.41
C THR A 333 -25.38 36.35 5.75
N ARG A 334 -26.23 35.54 6.41
CA ARG A 334 -26.96 34.31 5.98
C ARG A 334 -26.20 32.98 5.99
N SER A 335 -26.28 32.32 7.15
CA SER A 335 -25.98 30.91 7.42
C SER A 335 -26.78 29.93 6.53
N PRO A 336 -26.32 28.67 6.44
CA PRO A 336 -26.68 27.70 7.48
C PRO A 336 -25.50 27.18 8.29
N MET A 337 -25.76 26.94 9.58
CA MET A 337 -24.81 26.59 10.64
C MET A 337 -24.41 25.10 10.58
N PHE A 338 -23.15 24.80 10.88
CA PHE A 338 -22.67 23.47 11.25
C PHE A 338 -21.88 23.52 12.58
N HIS A 339 -22.03 22.47 13.38
CA HIS A 339 -21.48 22.33 14.74
C HIS A 339 -20.32 21.33 14.73
N LEU A 340 -19.17 21.66 15.33
CA LEU A 340 -18.00 20.77 15.46
C LEU A 340 -17.40 20.88 16.86
N GLN A 341 -16.99 19.74 17.44
CA GLN A 341 -16.42 19.63 18.79
C GLN A 341 -14.91 19.31 18.74
N ASN A 342 -14.12 20.11 19.47
CA ASN A 342 -12.78 19.88 20.03
C ASN A 342 -11.58 19.66 19.09
N GLY A 343 -10.72 20.70 18.99
CA GLY A 343 -9.44 20.70 18.27
C GLY A 343 -9.64 20.61 16.76
N ALA A 344 -9.07 21.53 15.97
CA ALA A 344 -9.28 21.49 14.52
C ALA A 344 -8.65 20.22 13.92
N ASN A 345 -9.46 19.19 13.69
CA ASN A 345 -9.07 18.04 12.91
C ASN A 345 -9.10 18.42 11.44
N LEU A 346 -8.15 17.91 10.65
CA LEU A 346 -8.11 18.20 9.22
C LEU A 346 -9.44 17.92 8.50
N THR A 347 -10.16 16.90 8.93
CA THR A 347 -11.50 16.54 8.44
C THR A 347 -12.49 17.71 8.51
N ASP A 348 -12.38 18.53 9.55
CA ASP A 348 -13.27 19.67 9.79
C ASP A 348 -12.93 20.83 8.87
N ILE A 349 -11.64 21.06 8.61
CA ILE A 349 -11.18 22.02 7.61
C ILE A 349 -11.63 21.61 6.21
N VAL A 350 -11.45 20.34 5.84
CA VAL A 350 -11.87 19.83 4.53
C VAL A 350 -13.38 20.00 4.34
N LYS A 351 -14.19 19.70 5.37
CA LYS A 351 -15.65 19.93 5.32
C LYS A 351 -16.00 21.41 5.18
N ALA A 352 -15.37 22.28 5.96
CA ALA A 352 -15.63 23.72 5.91
C ALA A 352 -15.23 24.33 4.56
N VAL A 353 -14.07 23.95 4.02
CA VAL A 353 -13.55 24.44 2.74
C VAL A 353 -14.40 23.91 1.57
N ASN A 354 -14.81 22.64 1.59
CA ASN A 354 -15.73 22.08 0.60
C ASN A 354 -17.12 22.74 0.65
N ALA A 355 -17.63 23.08 1.84
CA ALA A 355 -18.92 23.76 1.99
C ALA A 355 -18.94 25.18 1.39
N ILE A 356 -17.78 25.83 1.27
CA ILE A 356 -17.62 27.16 0.67
C ILE A 356 -17.37 27.07 -0.86
N GLY A 357 -17.29 25.85 -1.41
CA GLY A 357 -17.14 25.61 -2.85
C GLY A 357 -15.72 25.82 -3.37
N ALA A 358 -14.71 25.62 -2.53
CA ALA A 358 -13.31 25.66 -2.95
C ALA A 358 -12.99 24.54 -3.95
N THR A 359 -12.12 24.82 -4.92
CA THR A 359 -11.65 23.77 -5.84
C THR A 359 -10.65 22.84 -5.14
N PRO A 360 -10.48 21.59 -5.61
CA PRO A 360 -9.42 20.71 -5.13
C PRO A 360 -8.02 21.34 -5.14
N GLY A 361 -7.74 22.19 -6.12
CA GLY A 361 -6.49 22.95 -6.20
C GLY A 361 -6.34 23.98 -5.08
N ASP A 362 -7.41 24.72 -4.77
CA ASP A 362 -7.41 25.70 -3.68
C ASP A 362 -7.16 25.02 -2.33
N LEU A 363 -7.78 23.86 -2.10
CA LEU A 363 -7.57 23.09 -0.88
C LEU A 363 -6.13 22.55 -0.79
N ALA A 364 -5.57 22.05 -1.89
CA ALA A 364 -4.18 21.61 -1.94
C ALA A 364 -3.23 22.74 -1.53
N ALA A 365 -3.44 23.94 -2.06
CA ALA A 365 -2.62 25.11 -1.74
C ALA A 365 -2.79 25.58 -0.28
N ILE A 366 -4.01 25.52 0.27
CA ILE A 366 -4.26 25.81 1.69
C ILE A 366 -3.52 24.82 2.59
N LEU A 367 -3.60 23.51 2.29
CA LEU A 367 -2.92 22.48 3.08
C LEU A 367 -1.39 22.57 2.95
N GLU A 368 -0.90 22.91 1.76
CA GLU A 368 0.53 23.15 1.52
C GLU A 368 1.02 24.35 2.32
N GLY A 369 0.29 25.47 2.32
CA GLY A 369 0.67 26.63 3.11
C GLY A 369 0.57 26.38 4.63
N LEU A 370 -0.41 25.60 5.11
CA LEU A 370 -0.45 25.16 6.51
C LEU A 370 0.74 24.25 6.87
N LYS A 371 1.22 23.41 5.94
CA LYS A 371 2.44 22.62 6.14
C LYS A 371 3.68 23.52 6.21
N GLN A 372 3.83 24.46 5.28
CA GLN A 372 4.96 25.39 5.22
C GLN A 372 5.02 26.30 6.45
N ALA A 373 3.87 26.70 6.98
CA ALA A 373 3.76 27.48 8.22
C ALA A 373 4.06 26.65 9.49
N GLY A 374 4.30 25.33 9.37
CA GLY A 374 4.46 24.44 10.52
C GLY A 374 3.17 24.21 11.33
N ALA A 375 2.03 24.65 10.80
CA ALA A 375 0.73 24.54 11.46
C ALA A 375 0.11 23.14 11.29
N MET A 376 0.53 22.37 10.28
CA MET A 376 0.07 21.01 10.06
C MET A 376 1.16 19.99 10.41
N ASN A 377 0.89 19.18 11.43
CA ASN A 377 1.76 18.07 11.86
C ASN A 377 1.41 16.78 11.10
N ALA A 378 1.64 16.79 9.79
CA ALA A 378 1.47 15.63 8.91
C ALA A 378 2.33 15.77 7.64
N ASP A 379 2.67 14.65 7.00
CA ASP A 379 3.25 14.66 5.66
C ASP A 379 2.17 15.01 4.63
N LEU A 380 2.47 15.85 3.66
CA LEU A 380 1.56 16.21 2.57
C LEU A 380 2.11 15.69 1.24
N ILE A 381 1.32 14.90 0.52
CA ILE A 381 1.63 14.40 -0.81
C ILE A 381 0.57 14.92 -1.79
N ILE A 382 1.02 15.55 -2.88
CA ILE A 382 0.17 16.07 -3.94
C ILE A 382 0.40 15.22 -5.20
N LEU A 383 -0.66 14.65 -5.76
CA LEU A 383 -0.69 13.76 -6.93
C LEU A 383 -1.31 14.39 -8.17
#